data_AF-A0A7D9H6H3-F1
#
_entry.id   AF-A0A7D9H6H3-F1
#
_cell.length_a   1.000
_cell.length_b   1.000
_cell.length_c   1.000
_cell.angle_alpha   90.00
_cell.angle_beta   90.00
_cell.angle_gamma   90.00
#
_symmetry.space_group_name_H-M   'P 1'
#
loop_
_entity.id
_entity.type
_entity.pdbx_description
1 polymer ?
#
loop_
_entity_poly.entity_id
_entity_poly.type
_entity_poly.pdbx_seq_one_letter_code
_entity_poly.pdbx_strand_id
1 'polypeptide(L)'
;MPADFSGFWARDYARGDDIIGVLQSAIYEIGKRRGHSDPAGPVASERDVARLMPLARLVELITRTDELTISQTEHEIFVERRDDFSLLCAFFDGVAKPTNSAFGKETCGWDGDRLISLQEFPDGLRVIHRFQTSKDRQQLRVTTTASSDTAPMPITVSRFFWRIQKRPGKFECIETLSMNRVCSTGRLAL
;
A
#
# COMPACT_ATOMS: atom_id res chain seq x y z
N MET A 1 -11.74 18.83 9.21
CA MET A 1 -12.57 17.65 8.89
C MET A 1 -11.69 16.65 8.17
N PRO A 2 -11.77 15.36 8.49
CA PRO A 2 -11.00 14.33 7.79
C PRO A 2 -11.29 14.33 6.30
N ALA A 3 -10.30 13.96 5.47
CA ALA A 3 -10.52 13.80 4.05
C ALA A 3 -11.47 12.62 3.78
N ASP A 4 -12.27 12.72 2.72
CA ASP A 4 -13.15 11.64 2.28
C ASP A 4 -12.49 10.87 1.13
N PHE A 5 -12.12 9.63 1.38
CA PHE A 5 -11.51 8.72 0.41
C PHE A 5 -12.52 7.79 -0.28
N SER A 6 -13.80 7.84 0.10
CA SER A 6 -14.82 6.89 -0.34
C SER A 6 -14.95 6.81 -1.85
N GLY A 7 -14.93 5.60 -2.42
CA GLY A 7 -15.15 5.39 -3.85
C GLY A 7 -14.28 4.31 -4.45
N PHE A 8 -14.27 4.30 -5.79
CA PHE A 8 -13.53 3.34 -6.59
C PHE A 8 -12.34 4.02 -7.23
N TRP A 9 -11.19 3.37 -7.17
CA TRP A 9 -9.92 3.94 -7.61
C TRP A 9 -9.18 2.93 -8.50
N ALA A 10 -8.77 3.35 -9.69
CA ALA A 10 -7.99 2.55 -10.63
C ALA A 10 -6.57 3.08 -10.77
N ARG A 11 -5.60 2.17 -10.81
CA ARG A 11 -4.17 2.48 -10.82
C ARG A 11 -3.78 3.35 -12.02
N ASP A 12 -3.03 4.41 -11.73
CA ASP A 12 -2.33 5.22 -12.71
C ASP A 12 -0.88 4.70 -12.85
N TYR A 13 -0.65 3.91 -13.90
CA TYR A 13 0.67 3.34 -14.19
C TYR A 13 1.68 4.38 -14.69
N ALA A 14 1.23 5.54 -15.17
CA ALA A 14 2.12 6.56 -15.72
C ALA A 14 2.86 7.37 -14.65
N ARG A 15 2.38 7.37 -13.40
CA ARG A 15 2.92 8.20 -12.30
C ARG A 15 3.47 7.41 -11.12
N GLY A 16 3.28 6.09 -11.11
CA GLY A 16 3.78 5.24 -10.02
C GLY A 16 5.30 5.12 -10.03
N ASP A 17 5.87 4.91 -8.83
CA ASP A 17 7.31 4.64 -8.72
C ASP A 17 7.66 3.30 -9.38
N ASP A 18 8.81 3.21 -10.01
CA ASP A 18 9.38 1.91 -10.41
C ASP A 18 10.19 1.31 -9.24
N ILE A 19 9.93 0.06 -8.88
CA ILE A 19 10.59 -0.58 -7.73
C ILE A 19 12.09 -0.74 -7.97
N ILE A 20 12.50 -1.00 -9.22
CA ILE A 20 13.92 -1.13 -9.56
C ILE A 20 14.62 0.21 -9.39
N GLY A 21 14.03 1.30 -9.89
CA GLY A 21 14.53 2.66 -9.66
C GLY A 21 14.60 3.06 -8.17
N VAL A 22 13.58 2.72 -7.38
CA VAL A 22 13.58 2.95 -5.91
C VAL A 22 14.71 2.18 -5.24
N LEU A 23 14.88 0.90 -5.58
CA LEU A 23 15.93 0.05 -5.04
C LEU A 23 17.33 0.57 -5.40
N GLN A 24 17.56 0.94 -6.66
CA GLN A 24 18.84 1.49 -7.13
C GLN A 24 19.19 2.78 -6.38
N SER A 25 18.21 3.66 -6.18
CA SER A 25 18.38 4.90 -5.42
C SER A 25 18.75 4.62 -3.97
N ALA A 26 18.10 3.63 -3.33
CA ALA A 26 18.41 3.22 -1.97
C ALA A 26 19.83 2.64 -1.84
N ILE A 27 20.24 1.79 -2.78
CA ILE A 27 21.61 1.22 -2.83
C ILE A 27 22.65 2.35 -2.96
N TYR A 28 22.40 3.31 -3.85
CA TYR A 28 23.29 4.46 -4.03
C TYR A 28 23.43 5.28 -2.73
N GLU A 29 22.33 5.56 -2.03
CA GLU A 29 22.36 6.29 -0.76
C GLU A 29 23.10 5.53 0.35
N ILE A 30 22.99 4.20 0.40
CA ILE A 30 23.78 3.38 1.32
C ILE A 30 25.28 3.52 1.03
N GLY A 31 25.67 3.42 -0.24
CA GLY A 31 27.05 3.61 -0.67
C GLY A 31 27.59 4.99 -0.30
N LYS A 32 26.78 6.04 -0.50
CA LYS A 32 27.14 7.44 -0.18
C LYS A 32 27.38 7.66 1.31
N ARG A 33 26.58 7.05 2.18
CA ARG A 33 26.75 7.13 3.64
C ARG A 33 28.05 6.50 4.14
N ARG A 34 28.61 5.53 3.41
CA ARG A 34 29.88 4.88 3.75
C ARG A 34 31.09 5.46 2.99
N GLY A 35 30.88 5.98 1.78
CA GLY A 35 31.91 6.54 0.92
C GLY A 35 32.47 7.91 1.35
N HIS A 36 32.03 8.48 2.47
CA HIS A 36 32.69 9.68 3.04
C HIS A 36 34.14 9.43 3.50
N SER A 37 34.57 8.17 3.52
CA SER A 37 35.90 7.74 3.99
C SER A 37 36.68 6.88 2.98
N ASP A 38 36.15 6.63 1.77
CA ASP A 38 36.74 5.67 0.81
C ASP A 38 37.03 6.31 -0.57
N PRO A 39 38.27 6.23 -1.10
CA PRO A 39 38.63 6.83 -2.38
C PRO A 39 38.04 6.11 -3.61
N ALA A 40 37.48 4.92 -3.44
CA ALA A 40 36.92 4.10 -4.53
C ALA A 40 35.49 4.51 -4.96
N GLY A 41 34.90 5.52 -4.32
CA GLY A 41 33.54 5.99 -4.59
C GLY A 41 32.46 5.27 -3.76
N PRO A 42 31.20 5.75 -3.82
CA PRO A 42 30.13 5.24 -2.97
C PRO A 42 29.65 3.86 -3.43
N VAL A 43 30.10 2.80 -2.76
CA VAL A 43 29.67 1.42 -3.04
C VAL A 43 28.94 0.83 -1.83
N ALA A 44 27.72 0.35 -2.04
CA ALA A 44 27.00 -0.41 -1.01
C ALA A 44 27.58 -1.83 -0.90
N SER A 45 27.66 -2.36 0.32
CA SER A 45 28.12 -3.74 0.48
C SER A 45 27.06 -4.73 -0.01
N GLU A 46 27.50 -5.89 -0.51
CA GLU A 46 26.61 -6.98 -0.91
C GLU A 46 25.63 -7.38 0.22
N ARG A 47 26.11 -7.32 1.48
CA ARG A 47 25.29 -7.59 2.67
C ARG A 47 24.14 -6.61 2.84
N ASP A 48 24.35 -5.33 2.56
CA ASP A 48 23.29 -4.32 2.66
C ASP A 48 22.24 -4.53 1.58
N VAL A 49 22.68 -4.81 0.34
CA VAL A 49 21.80 -5.12 -0.78
C VAL A 49 20.95 -6.35 -0.44
N ALA A 50 21.57 -7.43 0.04
CA ALA A 50 20.87 -8.66 0.42
C ALA A 50 19.80 -8.45 1.51
N ARG A 51 20.00 -7.49 2.42
CA ARG A 51 19.03 -7.13 3.47
C ARG A 51 17.92 -6.19 2.99
N LEU A 52 18.19 -5.43 1.94
CA LEU A 52 17.23 -4.49 1.35
C LEU A 52 16.26 -5.19 0.39
N MET A 53 16.75 -6.20 -0.35
CA MET A 53 15.97 -6.93 -1.36
C MET A 53 14.63 -7.50 -0.85
N PRO A 54 14.54 -8.13 0.34
CA PRO A 54 13.28 -8.64 0.85
C PRO A 54 12.24 -7.54 1.08
N LEU A 55 12.65 -6.37 1.58
CA LEU A 55 11.75 -5.23 1.74
C LEU A 55 11.24 -4.71 0.40
N ALA A 56 12.12 -4.62 -0.61
CA ALA A 56 11.72 -4.20 -1.95
C ALA A 56 10.67 -5.14 -2.56
N ARG A 57 10.90 -6.45 -2.48
CA ARG A 57 9.95 -7.48 -2.94
C ARG A 57 8.63 -7.43 -2.19
N LEU A 58 8.68 -7.25 -0.87
CA LEU A 58 7.47 -7.12 -0.06
C LEU A 58 6.65 -5.91 -0.50
N VAL A 59 7.27 -4.74 -0.63
CA VAL A 59 6.56 -3.51 -1.03
C VAL A 59 6.01 -3.64 -2.45
N GLU A 60 6.76 -4.23 -3.37
CA GLU A 60 6.26 -4.54 -4.71
C GLU A 60 5.00 -5.40 -4.66
N LEU A 61 5.04 -6.49 -3.89
CA LEU A 61 3.94 -7.45 -3.75
C LEU A 61 2.68 -6.79 -3.17
N ILE A 62 2.78 -6.10 -2.03
CA ILE A 62 1.62 -5.50 -1.35
C ILE A 62 1.10 -4.24 -2.05
N THR A 63 1.87 -3.68 -2.99
CA THR A 63 1.45 -2.55 -3.81
C THR A 63 1.10 -2.95 -5.24
N ARG A 64 0.89 -4.24 -5.51
CA ARG A 64 0.52 -4.72 -6.85
C ARG A 64 -0.89 -4.36 -7.28
N THR A 65 -1.79 -4.14 -6.33
CA THR A 65 -3.22 -3.91 -6.58
C THR A 65 -3.43 -2.80 -7.62
N ASP A 66 -4.27 -3.09 -8.59
CA ASP A 66 -4.66 -2.21 -9.69
C ASP A 66 -5.95 -1.45 -9.38
N GLU A 67 -6.77 -1.99 -8.49
CA GLU A 67 -8.04 -1.40 -8.07
C GLU A 67 -8.13 -1.31 -6.54
N LEU A 68 -8.72 -0.23 -6.04
CA LEU A 68 -9.10 -0.05 -4.65
C LEU A 68 -10.59 0.30 -4.57
N THR A 69 -11.29 -0.30 -3.61
CA THR A 69 -12.61 0.18 -3.16
C THR A 69 -12.46 0.66 -1.74
N ILE A 70 -12.78 1.93 -1.48
CA ILE A 70 -12.71 2.51 -0.15
C ILE A 70 -14.13 2.83 0.32
N SER A 71 -14.54 2.25 1.44
CA SER A 71 -15.69 2.70 2.20
C SER A 71 -15.21 3.44 3.45
N GLN A 72 -15.85 4.56 3.74
CA GLN A 72 -15.52 5.40 4.90
C GLN A 72 -16.81 5.84 5.58
N THR A 73 -16.88 5.61 6.88
CA THR A 73 -17.92 6.07 7.78
C THR A 73 -17.27 6.89 8.90
N GLU A 74 -18.07 7.34 9.87
CA GLU A 74 -17.54 8.00 11.07
C GLU A 74 -16.77 7.03 11.98
N HIS A 75 -17.02 5.72 11.86
CA HIS A 75 -16.47 4.69 12.75
C HIS A 75 -15.43 3.81 12.07
N GLU A 76 -15.39 3.76 10.74
CA GLU A 76 -14.45 2.90 10.05
C GLU A 76 -14.04 3.41 8.69
N ILE A 77 -12.82 3.08 8.29
CA ILE A 77 -12.37 3.13 6.90
C ILE A 77 -11.94 1.73 6.52
N PHE A 78 -12.54 1.19 5.46
CA PHE A 78 -12.19 -0.11 4.92
C PHE A 78 -11.69 0.07 3.49
N VAL A 79 -10.45 -0.38 3.25
CA VAL A 79 -9.79 -0.34 1.95
C VAL A 79 -9.71 -1.75 1.43
N GLU A 80 -10.64 -2.10 0.54
CA GLU A 80 -10.62 -3.33 -0.21
C GLU A 80 -9.63 -3.21 -1.37
N ARG A 81 -8.75 -4.20 -1.48
CA ARG A 81 -7.75 -4.29 -2.53
C ARG A 81 -8.01 -5.55 -3.32
N ARG A 82 -8.13 -5.40 -4.64
CA ARG A 82 -8.43 -6.53 -5.50
C ARG A 82 -7.28 -7.54 -5.44
N ASP A 83 -7.62 -8.81 -5.20
CA ASP A 83 -6.66 -9.93 -5.12
C ASP A 83 -5.55 -9.74 -4.05
N ASP A 84 -5.84 -8.97 -3.00
CA ASP A 84 -4.93 -8.70 -1.88
C ASP A 84 -5.70 -8.52 -0.54
N PHE A 85 -5.00 -8.39 0.59
CA PHE A 85 -5.65 -8.22 1.90
C PHE A 85 -6.32 -6.84 2.02
N SER A 86 -7.42 -6.74 2.76
CA SER A 86 -8.03 -5.43 3.05
C SER A 86 -7.31 -4.73 4.21
N LEU A 87 -7.33 -3.39 4.21
CA LEU A 87 -6.89 -2.59 5.36
C LEU A 87 -8.12 -2.07 6.10
N LEU A 88 -8.12 -2.17 7.43
CA LEU A 88 -9.24 -1.74 8.26
C LEU A 88 -8.77 -0.74 9.31
N CYS A 89 -9.40 0.42 9.29
CA CYS A 89 -9.21 1.48 10.24
C CYS A 89 -10.46 1.67 11.08
N ALA A 90 -10.46 1.20 12.32
CA ALA A 90 -11.57 1.40 13.23
C ALA A 90 -11.37 2.64 14.12
N PHE A 91 -12.43 3.42 14.27
CA PHE A 91 -12.51 4.63 15.09
C PHE A 91 -13.67 4.49 16.08
N PHE A 92 -13.42 4.81 17.36
CA PHE A 92 -14.44 4.88 18.39
C PHE A 92 -14.32 6.23 19.10
N ASP A 93 -15.41 7.01 19.12
CA ASP A 93 -15.44 8.42 19.56
C ASP A 93 -14.36 9.29 18.88
N GLY A 94 -14.13 9.07 17.58
CA GLY A 94 -13.10 9.78 16.79
C GLY A 94 -11.65 9.38 17.13
N VAL A 95 -11.46 8.43 18.05
CA VAL A 95 -10.15 7.90 18.43
C VAL A 95 -9.91 6.58 17.70
N ALA A 96 -8.80 6.48 16.98
CA ALA A 96 -8.44 5.24 16.32
C ALA A 96 -8.16 4.11 17.33
N LYS A 97 -8.65 2.91 17.02
CA LYS A 97 -8.46 1.73 17.85
C LYS A 97 -7.47 0.79 17.18
N PRO A 98 -6.40 0.39 17.89
CA PRO A 98 -5.50 -0.62 17.36
C PRO A 98 -6.20 -1.98 17.33
N THR A 99 -5.97 -2.72 16.25
CA THR A 99 -6.46 -4.09 16.07
C THR A 99 -5.29 -5.04 16.19
N ASN A 100 -5.42 -6.06 17.03
CA ASN A 100 -4.41 -7.12 17.15
C ASN A 100 -4.88 -8.35 16.38
N SER A 101 -3.97 -8.96 15.63
CA SER A 101 -4.21 -10.21 14.89
C SER A 101 -3.03 -11.17 15.06
N ALA A 102 -3.17 -12.40 14.57
CA ALA A 102 -2.05 -13.35 14.51
C ALA A 102 -0.90 -12.85 13.63
N PHE A 103 -1.14 -11.89 12.73
CA PHE A 103 -0.16 -11.34 11.81
C PHE A 103 0.51 -10.06 12.34
N GLY A 104 0.12 -9.59 13.52
CA GLY A 104 0.66 -8.37 14.11
C GLY A 104 -0.40 -7.37 14.56
N LYS A 105 0.06 -6.17 14.88
CA LYS A 105 -0.75 -5.06 15.36
C LYS A 105 -0.95 -4.04 14.25
N GLU A 106 -2.20 -3.74 13.93
CA GLU A 106 -2.57 -2.65 13.04
C GLU A 106 -3.03 -1.46 13.88
N THR A 107 -2.50 -0.27 13.60
CA THR A 107 -2.94 0.99 14.19
C THR A 107 -3.06 1.99 13.07
N CYS A 108 -4.07 2.86 13.11
CA CYS A 108 -4.16 3.90 12.12
C CYS A 108 -4.65 5.22 12.71
N GLY A 109 -4.73 6.26 11.90
CA GLY A 109 -5.12 7.57 12.34
C GLY A 109 -4.96 8.64 11.27
N TRP A 110 -5.27 9.87 11.66
CA TRP A 110 -5.22 11.03 10.79
C TRP A 110 -3.95 11.84 11.02
N ASP A 111 -3.29 12.24 9.94
CA ASP A 111 -2.22 13.23 9.88
C ASP A 111 -2.65 14.34 8.93
N GLY A 112 -3.35 15.35 9.47
CA GLY A 112 -4.02 16.38 8.67
C GLY A 112 -5.13 15.79 7.79
N ASP A 113 -4.98 15.91 6.47
CA ASP A 113 -5.88 15.36 5.46
C ASP A 113 -5.49 13.94 4.99
N ARG A 114 -4.53 13.31 5.67
CA ARG A 114 -3.95 12.02 5.29
C ARG A 114 -4.38 10.95 6.27
N LEU A 115 -4.77 9.80 5.75
CA LEU A 115 -4.94 8.59 6.55
C LEU A 115 -3.61 7.84 6.61
N ILE A 116 -3.16 7.51 7.81
CA ILE A 116 -1.97 6.72 8.07
C ILE A 116 -2.41 5.39 8.67
N SER A 117 -2.07 4.26 8.04
CA SER A 117 -2.14 2.93 8.64
C SER A 117 -0.72 2.41 8.87
N LEU A 118 -0.46 1.89 10.06
CA LEU A 118 0.77 1.26 10.50
C LEU A 118 0.45 -0.18 10.88
N GLN A 119 1.12 -1.11 10.21
CA GLN A 119 1.11 -2.52 10.53
C GLN A 119 2.47 -2.92 11.08
N GLU A 120 2.49 -3.39 12.33
CA GLU A 120 3.66 -3.89 13.02
C GLU A 120 3.57 -5.42 13.08
N PHE A 121 4.51 -6.10 12.43
CA PHE A 121 4.62 -7.55 12.46
C PHE A 121 5.53 -8.00 13.60
N PRO A 122 5.44 -9.26 14.03
CA PRO A 122 6.50 -9.89 14.80
C PRO A 122 7.88 -9.68 14.15
N ASP A 123 8.94 -9.69 14.94
CA ASP A 123 10.33 -9.60 14.48
C ASP A 123 10.75 -8.24 13.87
N GLY A 124 9.99 -7.17 14.13
CA GLY A 124 10.39 -5.78 13.87
C GLY A 124 10.14 -5.28 12.44
N LEU A 125 9.49 -6.07 11.59
CA LEU A 125 8.98 -5.59 10.30
C LEU A 125 7.80 -4.64 10.52
N ARG A 126 7.84 -3.48 9.87
CA ARG A 126 6.78 -2.47 9.92
C ARG A 126 6.42 -2.01 8.51
N VAL A 127 5.13 -1.95 8.22
CA VAL A 127 4.59 -1.43 6.96
C VAL A 127 3.69 -0.24 7.27
N ILE A 128 3.93 0.89 6.62
CA ILE A 128 3.15 2.11 6.77
C ILE A 128 2.51 2.45 5.43
N HIS A 129 1.19 2.57 5.41
CA HIS A 129 0.43 3.12 4.29
C HIS A 129 -0.02 4.54 4.61
N ARG A 130 0.24 5.48 3.70
CA ARG A 130 -0.23 6.87 3.76
C ARG A 130 -1.10 7.16 2.55
N PHE A 131 -2.37 7.45 2.80
CA PHE A 131 -3.34 7.81 1.78
C PHE A 131 -3.52 9.33 1.75
N GLN A 132 -3.50 9.91 0.56
CA GLN A 132 -3.72 11.33 0.35
C GLN A 132 -4.47 11.55 -0.95
N THR A 133 -5.54 12.32 -0.91
CA THR A 133 -6.32 12.66 -2.11
C THR A 133 -5.93 14.03 -2.64
N SER A 134 -6.08 14.24 -3.94
CA SER A 134 -5.98 15.59 -4.53
C SER A 134 -7.15 16.47 -4.09
N LYS A 135 -6.99 17.78 -4.19
CA LYS A 135 -8.03 18.75 -3.79
C LYS A 135 -9.36 18.56 -4.52
N ASP A 136 -9.31 18.14 -5.79
CA ASP A 136 -10.46 17.85 -6.64
C ASP A 136 -11.03 16.42 -6.45
N ARG A 137 -10.41 15.63 -5.57
CA ARG A 137 -10.73 14.23 -5.26
C ARG A 137 -10.73 13.30 -6.48
N GLN A 138 -10.02 13.67 -7.55
CA GLN A 138 -9.88 12.84 -8.75
C GLN A 138 -8.68 11.91 -8.68
N GLN A 139 -7.71 12.21 -7.82
CA GLN A 139 -6.52 11.40 -7.62
C GLN A 139 -6.38 10.96 -6.17
N LEU A 140 -5.89 9.74 -6.00
CA LEU A 140 -5.46 9.18 -4.73
C LEU A 140 -4.00 8.77 -4.87
N ARG A 141 -3.17 9.25 -3.95
CA ARG A 141 -1.80 8.78 -3.74
C ARG A 141 -1.80 7.85 -2.54
N VAL A 142 -1.22 6.67 -2.71
CA VAL A 142 -0.92 5.73 -1.64
C VAL A 142 0.59 5.55 -1.58
N THR A 143 1.20 6.03 -0.51
CA THR A 143 2.63 5.81 -0.24
C THR A 143 2.77 4.67 0.75
N THR A 144 3.47 3.61 0.35
CA THR A 144 3.73 2.44 1.19
C THR A 144 5.20 2.41 1.56
N THR A 145 5.51 2.34 2.85
CA THR A 145 6.88 2.25 3.38
C THR A 145 7.04 0.96 4.16
N ALA A 146 7.98 0.10 3.77
CA ALA A 146 8.38 -1.04 4.59
C ALA A 146 9.74 -0.80 5.24
N SER A 147 9.86 -1.18 6.50
CA SER A 147 11.09 -1.06 7.30
C SER A 147 11.28 -2.31 8.16
N SER A 148 12.52 -2.66 8.45
CA SER A 148 12.88 -3.79 9.33
C SER A 148 14.13 -3.41 10.11
N ASP A 149 14.25 -3.91 11.33
CA ASP A 149 15.40 -3.68 12.21
C ASP A 149 16.73 -4.22 11.61
N THR A 150 16.65 -5.11 10.62
CA THR A 150 17.83 -5.69 9.95
C THR A 150 18.25 -4.95 8.68
N ALA A 151 17.35 -4.17 8.08
CA ALA A 151 17.60 -3.47 6.83
C ALA A 151 18.30 -2.13 7.08
N PRO A 152 19.25 -1.72 6.23
CA PRO A 152 20.00 -0.48 6.41
C PRO A 152 19.14 0.79 6.26
N MET A 153 17.99 0.68 5.59
CA MET A 153 17.03 1.75 5.38
C MET A 153 15.67 1.20 4.95
N PRO A 154 14.58 1.97 5.09
CA PRO A 154 13.27 1.58 4.57
C PRO A 154 13.20 1.64 3.04
N ILE A 155 12.23 0.91 2.48
CA ILE A 155 11.81 1.04 1.08
C ILE A 155 10.44 1.71 1.02
N THR A 156 10.34 2.77 0.23
CA THR A 156 9.12 3.57 0.09
C THR A 156 8.68 3.64 -1.36
N VAL A 157 7.39 3.38 -1.62
CA VAL A 157 6.82 3.32 -2.96
C VAL A 157 5.51 4.11 -3.06
N SER A 158 5.52 5.02 -4.03
CA SER A 158 4.49 5.84 -4.67
C SER A 158 3.51 5.09 -5.57
N ARG A 159 2.26 4.82 -5.18
CA ARG A 159 1.20 4.43 -6.13
C ARG A 159 0.19 5.57 -6.29
N PHE A 160 -0.28 5.79 -7.51
CA PHE A 160 -1.31 6.77 -7.83
C PHE A 160 -2.51 6.07 -8.44
N PHE A 161 -3.69 6.61 -8.18
CA PHE A 161 -4.95 6.07 -8.67
C PHE A 161 -5.87 7.21 -9.13
N TRP A 162 -6.62 6.95 -10.18
CA TRP A 162 -7.71 7.78 -10.67
C TRP A 162 -9.03 7.34 -10.06
N ARG A 163 -9.85 8.31 -9.66
CA ARG A 163 -11.22 8.03 -9.28
C ARG A 163 -11.98 7.52 -10.50
N ILE A 164 -12.68 6.41 -10.35
CA ILE A 164 -13.56 5.85 -11.37
C ILE A 164 -14.99 5.72 -10.86
N GLN A 165 -15.94 5.74 -11.78
CA GLN A 165 -17.31 5.33 -11.48
C GLN A 165 -17.44 3.85 -11.83
N LYS A 166 -17.76 3.01 -10.84
CA LYS A 166 -18.13 1.61 -11.10
C LYS A 166 -19.49 1.65 -11.79
N ARG A 167 -19.50 1.53 -13.12
CA ARG A 167 -20.76 1.33 -13.85
C ARG A 167 -21.40 0.07 -13.26
N PRO A 168 -22.71 0.04 -12.96
CA PRO A 168 -23.37 -1.21 -12.63
C PRO A 168 -23.04 -2.18 -13.76
N GLY A 169 -22.34 -3.27 -13.41
CA GLY A 169 -21.91 -4.23 -14.39
C GLY A 169 -23.15 -4.71 -15.13
N LYS A 170 -23.13 -4.69 -16.47
CA LYS A 170 -24.12 -5.41 -17.27
C LYS A 170 -24.05 -6.93 -17.05
N PHE A 171 -23.13 -7.39 -16.21
CA PHE A 171 -22.82 -8.77 -15.98
C PHE A 171 -22.81 -9.07 -14.48
N GLU A 172 -23.56 -10.09 -14.08
CA GLU A 172 -23.42 -10.74 -12.78
C GLU A 172 -22.28 -11.77 -12.89
N CYS A 173 -21.25 -11.63 -12.08
CA CYS A 173 -20.14 -12.57 -12.04
C CYS A 173 -20.17 -13.39 -10.76
N ILE A 174 -20.04 -14.70 -10.87
CA ILE A 174 -19.81 -15.60 -9.74
C ILE A 174 -18.39 -16.16 -9.80
N GLU A 175 -17.80 -16.39 -8.63
CA GLU A 175 -16.60 -17.21 -8.53
C GLU A 175 -16.98 -18.68 -8.51
N THR A 176 -16.37 -19.49 -9.38
CA THR A 176 -16.55 -20.93 -9.36
C THR A 176 -15.54 -21.58 -8.42
N LEU A 177 -15.86 -22.78 -7.92
CA LEU A 177 -14.95 -23.58 -7.09
C LEU A 177 -13.59 -23.89 -7.74
N SER A 178 -13.47 -23.71 -9.06
CA SER A 178 -12.22 -23.83 -9.82
C SER A 178 -11.40 -22.52 -9.89
N MET A 179 -11.74 -21.51 -9.09
CA MET A 179 -11.12 -20.17 -9.10
C MET A 179 -11.23 -19.42 -10.44
N ASN A 180 -12.17 -19.82 -11.31
CA ASN A 180 -12.47 -19.09 -12.53
C ASN A 180 -13.68 -18.18 -12.30
N ARG A 181 -13.57 -16.91 -12.73
CA ARG A 181 -14.66 -15.94 -12.66
C ARG A 181 -15.53 -16.07 -13.91
N VAL A 182 -16.80 -16.43 -13.74
CA VAL A 182 -17.78 -16.52 -14.84
C VAL A 182 -18.76 -15.36 -14.74
N CYS A 183 -18.88 -14.58 -15.81
CA CYS A 183 -19.74 -13.39 -15.89
C CYS A 183 -20.86 -13.59 -16.91
N SER A 184 -22.10 -13.27 -16.54
CA SER A 184 -23.29 -13.44 -17.39
C SER A 184 -24.12 -12.16 -17.44
N THR A 185 -24.72 -11.85 -18.60
CA THR A 185 -25.65 -10.71 -18.79
C THR A 185 -27.06 -10.94 -18.23
N GLY A 186 -27.33 -12.11 -17.65
CA GLY A 186 -28.59 -12.45 -16.99
C GLY A 186 -28.37 -13.29 -15.73
N ARG A 187 -29.41 -13.41 -14.90
CA ARG A 187 -29.38 -14.10 -13.60
C ARG A 187 -28.84 -15.53 -13.76
N LEU A 188 -27.69 -15.81 -13.14
CA LEU A 188 -27.13 -17.16 -13.12
C LEU A 188 -28.01 -18.01 -12.21
N ALA A 189 -28.85 -18.86 -12.81
CA ALA A 189 -29.55 -19.91 -12.09
C ALA A 189 -28.53 -21.00 -11.76
N LEU A 190 -28.21 -21.15 -10.48
CA LEU A 190 -27.49 -22.30 -9.93
C LEU A 190 -28.43 -23.50 -9.84
#